data_AF-A0AA86UG66-F1
#
_entry.id   AF-A0AA86UG66-F1
#
_cell.length_a   1.000
_cell.length_b   1.000
_cell.length_c   1.000
_cell.angle_alpha   90.00
_cell.angle_beta   90.00
_cell.angle_gamma   90.00
#
_symmetry.space_group_name_H-M   'P 1'
#
loop_
_entity.id
_entity.type
_entity.pdbx_description
1 polymer ?
#
loop_
_entity_poly.entity_id
_entity_poly.type
_entity_poly.pdbx_seq_one_letter_code
_entity_poly.pdbx_strand_id
1 'polypeptide(L)'
;MVDIYPPITQRVKTTAEVAVAFKQQFMKTLGSRLEPPICFPADVPNDLLCNFYDALPHSRKRGIWPEVAGQINKDEKWAAKHYLNSFRRALFPEPLSTQNKEDISNLVKKLMLKHYDKHSIVEEAKRKYQDTKIFPDAIQSYVFQTIVRLQRNQYLQAASKNSTKPTNQQKIIPVLKQQPQTKTLEQLTHELNKMLEYKSSQKIKQQQYRNNIMEEETVNITIDKPEQHEINIQQTTSLKFNMFSLGNNMFDQIYNGGGFAEFE
;
A
#
# COMPACT_ATOMS: atom_id res chain seq x y z
N MET A 1 11.07 -36.97 40.94
CA MET A 1 9.98 -36.02 40.58
C MET A 1 10.55 -35.09 39.53
N VAL A 2 10.01 -35.11 38.32
CA VAL A 2 10.46 -34.24 37.22
C VAL A 2 9.48 -33.07 37.19
N ASP A 3 9.93 -31.89 37.60
CA ASP A 3 9.12 -30.67 37.55
C ASP A 3 8.94 -30.27 36.09
N ILE A 4 7.79 -30.65 35.52
CA ILE A 4 7.36 -30.21 34.20
C ILE A 4 6.78 -28.80 34.38
N TYR A 5 7.62 -27.79 34.18
CA TYR A 5 7.13 -26.41 34.08
C TYR A 5 6.26 -26.27 32.83
N PRO A 6 5.06 -25.68 32.93
CA PRO A 6 4.24 -25.42 31.76
C PRO A 6 4.97 -24.44 30.82
N PRO A 7 4.82 -24.61 29.49
CA PRO A 7 5.49 -23.76 28.53
C PRO A 7 5.09 -22.29 28.71
N ILE A 8 6.09 -21.42 28.80
CA ILE A 8 5.93 -19.97 28.90
C ILE A 8 5.09 -19.51 27.70
N THR A 9 3.84 -19.16 27.95
CA THR A 9 2.93 -18.69 26.91
C THR A 9 3.37 -17.27 26.54
N GLN A 10 4.00 -17.11 25.38
CA GLN A 10 4.41 -15.79 24.91
C GLN A 10 3.17 -14.91 24.72
N ARG A 11 3.08 -13.83 25.50
CA ARG A 11 2.02 -12.83 25.37
C ARG A 11 2.05 -12.24 23.97
N VAL A 12 0.91 -12.31 23.27
CA VAL A 12 0.73 -11.69 21.95
C VAL A 12 0.81 -10.18 22.13
N LYS A 13 1.78 -9.54 21.47
CA LYS A 13 1.94 -8.07 21.47
C LYS A 13 0.79 -7.41 20.72
N THR A 14 0.27 -6.32 21.27
CA THR A 14 -0.75 -5.49 20.61
C THR A 14 -0.16 -4.73 19.43
N THR A 15 -1.01 -4.26 18.51
CA THR A 15 -0.59 -3.44 17.38
C THR A 15 0.10 -2.14 17.83
N ALA A 16 -0.35 -1.54 18.93
CA ALA A 16 0.25 -0.34 19.49
C ALA A 16 1.67 -0.61 20.03
N GLU A 17 1.85 -1.70 20.77
CA GLU A 17 3.17 -2.12 21.27
C GLU A 17 4.15 -2.38 20.11
N VAL A 18 3.69 -3.00 19.03
CA VAL A 18 4.51 -3.22 17.82
C VAL A 18 4.88 -1.89 17.15
N ALA A 19 3.96 -0.92 17.07
CA ALA A 19 4.23 0.39 16.48
C ALA A 19 5.25 1.20 17.30
N VAL A 20 5.16 1.15 18.63
CA VAL A 20 6.15 1.77 19.54
C VAL A 20 7.52 1.13 19.36
N ALA A 21 7.59 -0.21 19.37
CA ALA A 21 8.83 -0.94 19.15
C ALA A 21 9.44 -0.65 17.77
N PHE A 22 8.60 -0.56 16.73
CA PHE A 22 9.04 -0.15 15.39
C PHE A 22 9.67 1.24 15.42
N LYS A 23 8.99 2.22 16.02
CA LYS A 23 9.48 3.61 16.07
C LYS A 23 10.83 3.68 16.78
N GLN A 24 10.96 3.05 17.95
CA GLN A 24 12.21 3.02 18.72
C GLN A 24 13.36 2.40 17.92
N GLN A 25 13.10 1.26 17.27
CA GLN A 25 14.13 0.61 16.48
C GLN A 25 14.49 1.41 15.23
N PHE A 26 13.50 1.98 14.55
CA PHE A 26 13.71 2.82 13.38
C PHE A 26 14.57 4.05 13.74
N MET A 27 14.27 4.72 14.86
CA MET A 27 15.08 5.83 15.37
C MET A 27 16.53 5.41 15.61
N LYS A 28 16.75 4.26 16.27
CA LYS A 28 18.09 3.76 16.58
C LYS A 28 18.89 3.47 15.30
N THR A 29 18.29 2.74 14.36
CA THR A 29 18.93 2.36 13.09
C THR A 29 19.13 3.57 12.17
N LEU A 30 18.22 4.54 12.18
CA LEU A 30 18.38 5.78 11.42
C LEU A 30 19.51 6.65 12.01
N GLY A 31 19.52 6.80 13.34
CA GLY A 31 20.47 7.62 14.07
C GLY A 31 21.92 7.17 13.89
N SER A 32 22.17 5.86 13.86
CA SER A 32 23.50 5.30 13.62
C SER A 32 24.04 5.50 12.20
N ARG A 33 23.18 5.87 11.24
CA ARG A 33 23.52 6.05 9.81
C ARG A 33 23.70 7.52 9.41
N LEU A 34 23.39 8.44 10.32
CA LEU A 34 23.62 9.88 10.14
C LEU A 34 25.09 10.23 10.42
N GLU A 35 25.55 11.32 9.83
CA GLU A 35 26.90 11.86 10.06
C GLU A 35 26.79 13.33 10.49
N PRO A 36 27.15 13.66 11.74
CA PRO A 36 27.52 12.74 12.83
C PRO A 36 26.34 11.85 13.28
N PRO A 37 26.58 10.69 13.92
CA PRO A 37 25.52 9.85 14.48
C PRO A 37 24.67 10.61 15.49
N ILE A 38 23.36 10.40 15.47
CA ILE A 38 22.38 11.11 16.32
C ILE A 38 21.61 10.11 17.18
N CYS A 39 21.48 10.39 18.47
CA CYS A 39 20.55 9.70 19.35
C CYS A 39 19.25 10.50 19.44
N PHE A 40 18.20 10.03 18.78
CA PHE A 40 16.90 10.70 18.82
C PHE A 40 16.22 10.53 20.19
N PRO A 41 15.54 11.59 20.70
CA PRO A 41 14.75 11.48 21.92
C PRO A 41 13.48 10.66 21.67
N ALA A 42 12.95 9.99 22.71
CA ALA A 42 11.84 9.03 22.59
C ALA A 42 10.54 9.63 22.00
N ASP A 43 10.34 10.93 22.20
CA ASP A 43 9.17 11.71 21.78
C ASP A 43 9.32 12.35 20.39
N VAL A 44 10.42 12.09 19.68
CA VAL A 44 10.68 12.67 18.36
C VAL A 44 9.49 12.49 17.40
N PRO A 45 8.99 13.55 16.75
CA PRO A 45 7.90 13.46 15.79
C PRO A 45 8.22 12.56 14.56
N ASN A 46 7.19 11.90 14.01
CA ASN A 46 7.37 10.95 12.90
C ASN A 46 7.76 11.63 11.58
N ASP A 47 7.28 12.84 11.34
CA ASP A 47 7.63 13.71 10.22
C ASP A 47 9.12 14.06 10.23
N LEU A 48 9.69 14.38 11.40
CA LEU A 48 11.11 14.67 11.52
C LEU A 48 11.97 13.44 11.18
N LEU A 49 11.59 12.26 11.68
CA LEU A 49 12.27 11.00 11.34
C LEU A 49 12.15 10.67 9.84
N CYS A 50 11.01 10.97 9.22
CA CYS A 50 10.81 10.82 7.79
C CYS A 50 11.76 11.73 7.00
N ASN A 51 11.90 12.99 7.41
CA ASN A 51 12.81 13.94 6.76
C ASN A 51 14.28 13.49 6.85
N PHE A 52 14.73 13.02 8.02
CA PHE A 52 16.08 12.48 8.18
C PHE A 52 16.31 11.25 7.31
N TYR A 53 15.33 10.33 7.26
CA TYR A 53 15.43 9.17 6.39
C TYR A 53 15.47 9.59 4.93
N ASP A 54 14.58 10.48 4.47
CA ASP A 54 14.50 10.90 3.08
C ASP A 54 15.76 11.67 2.63
N ALA A 55 16.41 12.41 3.52
CA ALA A 55 17.68 13.08 3.28
C ALA A 55 18.89 12.13 3.16
N LEU A 56 18.79 10.88 3.64
CA LEU A 56 19.90 9.93 3.51
C LEU A 56 20.15 9.54 2.03
N PRO A 57 21.43 9.38 1.64
CA PRO A 57 21.76 8.80 0.34
C PRO A 57 21.25 7.36 0.24
N HIS A 58 20.94 6.91 -0.97
CA HIS A 58 20.34 5.59 -1.22
C HIS A 58 21.20 4.44 -0.65
N SER A 59 22.52 4.56 -0.73
CA SER A 59 23.47 3.59 -0.16
C SER A 59 23.28 3.39 1.34
N ARG A 60 22.99 4.46 2.10
CA ARG A 60 22.75 4.40 3.55
C ARG A 60 21.34 3.96 3.92
N LYS A 61 20.36 4.14 3.03
CA LYS A 61 18.99 3.61 3.21
C LYS A 61 18.95 2.10 3.11
N ARG A 62 19.84 1.49 2.30
CA ARG A 62 19.88 0.05 2.07
C ARG A 62 20.08 -0.71 3.38
N GLY A 63 19.21 -1.68 3.66
CA GLY A 63 19.33 -2.52 4.85
C GLY A 63 18.71 -1.94 6.13
N ILE A 64 18.10 -0.74 6.10
CA ILE A 64 17.35 -0.23 7.26
C ILE A 64 16.16 -1.16 7.58
N TRP A 65 15.38 -1.56 6.57
CA TRP A 65 14.18 -2.35 6.80
C TRP A 65 14.45 -3.76 7.34
N PRO A 66 15.42 -4.55 6.82
CA PRO A 66 15.79 -5.82 7.42
C PRO A 66 16.20 -5.70 8.89
N GLU A 67 17.01 -4.69 9.21
CA GLU A 67 17.52 -4.47 10.57
C GLU A 67 16.38 -4.11 11.53
N VAL A 68 15.52 -3.17 11.13
CA VAL A 68 14.35 -2.78 11.94
C VAL A 68 13.40 -3.96 12.12
N ALA A 69 13.11 -4.70 11.04
CA ALA A 69 12.17 -5.80 11.03
C ALA A 69 12.64 -6.98 11.90
N GLY A 70 13.93 -7.32 11.85
CA GLY A 70 14.53 -8.38 12.65
C GLY A 70 14.39 -8.16 14.16
N GLN A 71 14.54 -6.91 14.62
CA GLN A 71 14.44 -6.59 16.05
C GLN A 71 13.00 -6.61 16.59
N ILE A 72 12.00 -6.44 15.72
CA ILE A 72 10.58 -6.47 16.10
C ILE A 72 9.87 -7.77 15.71
N ASN A 73 10.62 -8.77 15.21
CA ASN A 73 10.09 -10.03 14.70
C ASN A 73 8.98 -9.83 13.65
N LYS A 74 9.26 -8.99 12.64
CA LYS A 74 8.38 -8.74 11.49
C LYS A 74 9.15 -8.95 10.18
N ASP A 75 8.40 -8.97 9.10
CA ASP A 75 8.97 -9.02 7.75
C ASP A 75 9.49 -7.65 7.33
N GLU A 76 10.56 -7.63 6.54
CA GLU A 76 11.10 -6.40 5.93
C GLU A 76 10.02 -5.62 5.17
N LYS A 77 9.22 -6.35 4.36
CA LYS A 77 8.10 -5.75 3.60
C LYS A 77 7.07 -5.11 4.52
N TRP A 78 6.84 -5.70 5.70
CA TRP A 78 5.95 -5.14 6.71
C TRP A 78 6.54 -3.85 7.29
N ALA A 79 7.82 -3.84 7.64
CA ALA A 79 8.52 -2.67 8.17
C ALA A 79 8.49 -1.49 7.19
N ALA A 80 8.84 -1.71 5.92
CA ALA A 80 8.77 -0.69 4.88
C ALA A 80 7.34 -0.16 4.68
N LYS A 81 6.34 -1.05 4.67
CA LYS A 81 4.92 -0.66 4.55
C LYS A 81 4.44 0.11 5.78
N HIS A 82 4.89 -0.25 6.98
CA HIS A 82 4.52 0.44 8.20
C HIS A 82 5.12 1.85 8.24
N TYR A 83 6.36 2.02 7.78
CA TYR A 83 6.98 3.33 7.58
C TYR A 83 6.15 4.22 6.65
N LEU A 84 5.81 3.71 5.45
CA LEU A 84 5.03 4.48 4.46
C LEU A 84 3.67 4.94 5.04
N ASN A 85 2.99 4.08 5.79
CA ASN A 85 1.65 4.38 6.31
C ASN A 85 1.66 5.27 7.57
N SER A 86 2.68 5.17 8.42
CA SER A 86 2.68 5.79 9.75
C SER A 86 3.62 6.99 9.87
N PHE A 87 4.67 7.03 9.05
CA PHE A 87 5.69 8.09 9.07
C PHE A 87 5.54 8.98 7.85
N ARG A 88 5.55 8.41 6.64
CA ARG A 88 5.42 9.22 5.42
C ARG A 88 4.07 9.93 5.34
N ARG A 89 3.00 9.30 5.84
CA ARG A 89 1.68 9.95 5.99
C ARG A 89 1.72 11.18 6.90
N ALA A 90 2.61 11.23 7.90
CA ALA A 90 2.72 12.37 8.79
C ALA A 90 3.23 13.64 8.08
N LEU A 91 3.91 13.50 6.93
CA LEU A 91 4.29 14.64 6.07
C LEU A 91 3.08 15.30 5.39
N PHE A 92 1.91 14.65 5.38
CA PHE A 92 0.70 15.08 4.70
C PHE A 92 -0.44 15.25 5.71
N PRO A 93 -0.45 16.37 6.46
CA PRO A 93 -1.43 16.59 7.53
C PRO A 93 -2.86 16.73 7.02
N GLU A 94 -3.07 17.09 5.75
CA GLU A 94 -4.41 17.36 5.23
C GLU A 94 -5.14 16.06 4.86
N PRO A 95 -6.31 15.79 5.48
CA PRO A 95 -7.14 14.68 5.06
C PRO A 95 -7.83 14.99 3.73
N LEU A 96 -8.25 13.93 3.03
CA LEU A 96 -9.04 14.08 1.81
C LEU A 96 -10.43 14.64 2.14
N SER A 97 -10.64 15.93 1.86
CA SER A 97 -11.90 16.65 2.10
C SER A 97 -13.06 16.10 1.27
N THR A 98 -14.29 16.44 1.63
CA THR A 98 -15.49 16.07 0.86
C THR A 98 -15.44 16.67 -0.55
N GLN A 99 -15.02 17.93 -0.69
CA GLN A 99 -14.85 18.58 -1.99
C GLN A 99 -13.83 17.84 -2.85
N ASN A 100 -12.67 17.48 -2.28
CA ASN A 100 -11.63 16.77 -3.01
C ASN A 100 -12.12 15.40 -3.51
N LYS A 101 -12.92 14.71 -2.69
CA LYS A 101 -13.56 13.43 -3.05
C LYS A 101 -14.54 13.60 -4.22
N GLU A 102 -15.36 14.63 -4.20
CA GLU A 102 -16.30 14.93 -5.30
C GLU A 102 -15.56 15.25 -6.60
N ASP A 103 -14.55 16.12 -6.52
CA ASP A 103 -13.67 16.48 -7.62
C ASP A 103 -12.97 15.26 -8.22
N ILE A 104 -12.38 14.39 -7.39
CA ILE A 104 -11.77 13.14 -7.83
C ILE A 104 -12.82 12.24 -8.46
N SER A 105 -14.02 12.12 -7.87
CA SER A 105 -15.08 11.30 -8.44
C SER A 105 -15.52 11.80 -9.81
N ASN A 106 -15.57 13.10 -10.03
CA ASN A 106 -15.91 13.69 -11.32
C ASN A 106 -14.79 13.49 -12.35
N LEU A 107 -13.53 13.63 -11.92
CA LEU A 107 -12.36 13.32 -12.74
C LEU A 107 -12.36 11.86 -13.21
N VAL A 108 -12.56 10.91 -12.28
CA VAL A 108 -12.63 9.48 -12.58
C VAL A 108 -13.74 9.17 -13.59
N LYS A 109 -14.95 9.72 -13.39
CA LYS A 109 -16.06 9.55 -14.36
C LYS A 109 -15.67 10.04 -15.75
N LYS A 110 -15.09 11.25 -15.85
CA LYS A 110 -14.68 11.86 -17.12
C LYS A 110 -13.63 11.02 -17.85
N LEU A 111 -12.63 10.53 -17.14
CA LEU A 111 -11.55 9.74 -17.75
C LEU A 111 -11.99 8.31 -18.09
N MET A 112 -12.86 7.70 -17.29
CA MET A 112 -13.47 6.41 -17.62
C MET A 112 -14.32 6.48 -18.90
N LEU A 113 -15.07 7.57 -19.10
CA LEU A 113 -15.82 7.80 -20.35
C LEU A 113 -14.92 7.97 -21.57
N LYS A 114 -13.68 8.44 -21.37
CA LYS A 114 -12.65 8.53 -22.40
C LYS A 114 -11.85 7.23 -22.57
N HIS A 115 -12.25 6.14 -21.90
CA HIS A 115 -11.57 4.83 -21.93
C HIS A 115 -10.11 4.85 -21.47
N TYR A 116 -9.75 5.74 -20.53
CA TYR A 116 -8.44 5.70 -19.90
C TYR A 116 -8.31 4.45 -19.02
N ASP A 117 -7.11 3.89 -18.96
CA ASP A 117 -6.80 2.78 -18.06
C ASP A 117 -6.74 3.24 -16.59
N LYS A 118 -6.89 2.28 -15.67
CA LYS A 118 -6.97 2.56 -14.23
C LYS A 118 -5.71 3.25 -13.70
N HIS A 119 -4.52 2.94 -14.22
CA HIS A 119 -3.27 3.52 -13.76
C HIS A 119 -3.14 4.97 -14.23
N SER A 120 -3.45 5.25 -15.49
CA SER A 120 -3.47 6.63 -16.00
C SER A 120 -4.44 7.53 -15.24
N ILE A 121 -5.61 7.01 -14.83
CA ILE A 121 -6.57 7.77 -14.00
C ILE A 121 -5.97 8.10 -12.62
N VAL A 122 -5.24 7.18 -12.01
CA VAL A 122 -4.58 7.41 -10.71
C VAL A 122 -3.50 8.47 -10.85
N GLU A 123 -2.65 8.36 -11.87
CA GLU A 123 -1.55 9.31 -12.07
C GLU A 123 -2.06 10.72 -12.38
N GLU A 124 -3.12 10.85 -13.16
CA GLU A 124 -3.74 12.15 -13.43
C GLU A 124 -4.37 12.75 -12.14
N ALA A 125 -4.99 11.91 -11.31
CA ALA A 125 -5.52 12.35 -10.01
C ALA A 125 -4.39 12.78 -9.07
N LYS A 126 -3.27 12.05 -9.01
CA LYS A 126 -2.12 12.44 -8.19
C LYS A 126 -1.51 13.75 -8.68
N ARG A 127 -1.33 13.91 -10.00
CA ARG A 127 -0.80 15.13 -10.62
C ARG A 127 -1.66 16.35 -10.27
N LYS A 128 -2.99 16.22 -10.31
CA LYS A 128 -3.91 17.33 -9.96
C LYS A 128 -3.73 17.82 -8.51
N TYR A 129 -3.34 16.93 -7.60
CA TYR A 129 -3.21 17.22 -6.17
C TYR A 129 -1.74 17.24 -5.70
N GLN A 130 -0.77 17.31 -6.62
CA GLN A 130 0.65 17.24 -6.29
C GLN A 130 1.09 18.37 -5.34
N ASP A 131 0.49 19.55 -5.49
CA ASP A 131 0.82 20.76 -4.71
C ASP A 131 0.00 20.87 -3.41
N THR A 132 -0.78 19.84 -3.07
CA THR A 132 -1.56 19.77 -1.83
C THR A 132 -0.85 18.96 -0.77
N LYS A 133 -1.12 19.23 0.50
CA LYS A 133 -0.56 18.47 1.63
C LYS A 133 -1.36 17.20 1.92
N ILE A 134 -1.91 16.57 0.88
CA ILE A 134 -2.74 15.37 0.95
C ILE A 134 -1.90 14.16 0.59
N PHE A 135 -2.03 13.09 1.38
CA PHE A 135 -1.24 11.89 1.17
C PHE A 135 -1.56 11.21 -0.18
N PRO A 136 -0.58 11.02 -1.10
CA PRO A 136 -0.84 10.49 -2.44
C PRO A 136 -1.48 9.10 -2.46
N ASP A 137 -1.15 8.22 -1.52
CA ASP A 137 -1.75 6.88 -1.46
C ASP A 137 -3.22 6.94 -1.03
N ALA A 138 -3.63 7.97 -0.28
CA ALA A 138 -5.04 8.18 0.05
C ALA A 138 -5.85 8.55 -1.21
N ILE A 139 -5.27 9.37 -2.10
CA ILE A 139 -5.85 9.71 -3.40
C ILE A 139 -5.96 8.44 -4.26
N GLN A 140 -4.87 7.69 -4.39
CA GLN A 140 -4.83 6.44 -5.14
C GLN A 140 -5.89 5.44 -4.65
N SER A 141 -5.98 5.24 -3.33
CA SER A 141 -6.98 4.34 -2.73
C SER A 141 -8.40 4.80 -3.05
N TYR A 142 -8.68 6.11 -2.94
CA TYR A 142 -9.99 6.66 -3.24
C TYR A 142 -10.38 6.55 -4.72
N VAL A 143 -9.41 6.76 -5.64
CA VAL A 143 -9.61 6.55 -7.08
C VAL A 143 -10.00 5.11 -7.36
N PHE A 144 -9.26 4.12 -6.83
CA PHE A 144 -9.59 2.71 -7.05
C PHE A 144 -10.96 2.34 -6.49
N GLN A 145 -11.31 2.79 -5.28
CA GLN A 145 -12.64 2.59 -4.71
C GLN A 145 -13.74 3.18 -5.58
N THR A 146 -13.50 4.37 -6.14
CA THR A 146 -14.46 5.05 -7.02
C THR A 146 -14.65 4.30 -8.33
N ILE A 147 -13.56 3.84 -8.97
CA ILE A 147 -13.62 3.02 -10.18
C ILE A 147 -14.45 1.77 -9.93
N VAL A 148 -14.16 1.02 -8.86
CA VAL A 148 -14.89 -0.19 -8.50
C VAL A 148 -16.39 0.08 -8.30
N ARG A 149 -16.72 1.18 -7.60
CA ARG A 149 -18.12 1.61 -7.39
C ARG A 149 -18.84 1.91 -8.71
N LEU A 150 -18.18 2.63 -9.63
CA LEU A 150 -18.76 2.99 -10.93
C LEU A 150 -18.96 1.77 -11.83
N GLN A 151 -17.98 0.87 -11.89
CA GLN A 151 -18.07 -0.38 -12.65
C GLN A 151 -19.23 -1.26 -12.15
N ARG A 152 -19.38 -1.38 -10.83
CA ARG A 152 -20.50 -2.12 -10.23
C ARG A 152 -21.85 -1.51 -10.60
N ASN A 153 -21.98 -0.19 -10.59
CA ASN A 153 -23.22 0.50 -10.94
C ASN A 153 -23.58 0.37 -12.43
N GLN A 154 -22.59 0.36 -13.33
CA GLN A 154 -22.81 0.11 -14.75
C GLN A 154 -23.36 -1.30 -15.00
N TYR A 155 -22.82 -2.32 -14.32
CA TYR A 155 -23.31 -3.69 -14.43
C TYR A 155 -24.76 -3.83 -13.96
N LEU A 156 -25.12 -3.20 -12.84
CA LEU A 156 -26.49 -3.24 -12.30
C LEU A 156 -27.50 -2.54 -13.24
N GLN A 157 -27.11 -1.43 -13.88
CA GLN A 157 -27.98 -0.74 -14.84
C GLN A 157 -28.13 -1.51 -16.16
N ALA A 158 -27.07 -2.18 -16.63
CA ALA A 158 -27.14 -3.05 -17.80
C ALA A 158 -28.06 -4.27 -17.56
N ALA A 159 -27.98 -4.88 -16.38
CA ALA A 159 -28.85 -5.99 -15.99
C ALA A 159 -30.34 -5.57 -15.91
N SER A 160 -30.62 -4.34 -15.50
CA SER A 160 -31.99 -3.81 -15.41
C SER A 160 -32.62 -3.50 -16.79
N LYS A 161 -31.82 -3.13 -17.80
CA LYS A 161 -32.33 -2.78 -19.15
C LYS A 161 -32.68 -3.99 -20.01
N ASN A 162 -32.18 -5.17 -19.66
CA ASN A 162 -32.47 -6.42 -20.38
C ASN A 162 -33.75 -7.14 -19.86
N SER A 163 -34.53 -6.49 -18.98
CA SER A 163 -35.75 -7.07 -18.38
C SER A 163 -37.06 -6.43 -18.88
N THR A 164 -37.04 -5.77 -20.03
CA THR A 164 -38.27 -5.27 -20.69
C THR A 164 -38.61 -6.13 -21.90
N LYS A 165 -39.40 -7.19 -21.68
CA LYS A 165 -40.28 -7.74 -22.72
C LYS A 165 -41.48 -6.81 -22.89
N PRO A 166 -41.91 -6.45 -24.12
CA PRO A 166 -43.15 -5.74 -24.31
C PRO A 166 -44.30 -6.74 -24.27
N THR A 167 -45.09 -6.75 -23.20
CA THR A 167 -46.40 -7.41 -23.21
C THR A 167 -47.47 -6.34 -23.23
N ASN A 168 -48.07 -6.23 -24.41
CA ASN A 168 -49.25 -5.46 -24.73
C ASN A 168 -50.46 -6.04 -23.96
N GLN A 169 -51.13 -5.24 -23.12
CA GLN A 169 -52.53 -5.46 -22.75
C GLN A 169 -53.13 -4.22 -22.06
N GLN A 170 -54.19 -3.70 -22.66
CA GLN A 170 -55.11 -2.71 -22.12
C GLN A 170 -55.91 -3.29 -20.94
N LYS A 171 -56.14 -2.50 -19.87
CA LYS A 171 -57.46 -2.22 -19.26
C LYS A 171 -57.34 -1.42 -17.94
N ILE A 172 -58.00 -0.27 -17.93
CA ILE A 172 -58.94 0.28 -16.92
C ILE A 172 -58.51 0.27 -15.42
N ILE A 173 -58.39 1.49 -14.87
CA ILE A 173 -58.32 1.91 -13.45
C ILE A 173 -59.72 1.69 -12.79
N PRO A 174 -59.88 1.24 -11.52
CA PRO A 174 -59.54 2.06 -10.35
C PRO A 174 -59.13 1.41 -9.01
N VAL A 175 -58.29 2.18 -8.30
CA VAL A 175 -58.20 2.40 -6.83
C VAL A 175 -58.19 1.18 -5.90
N LEU A 176 -57.06 0.94 -5.23
CA LEU A 176 -57.04 0.66 -3.78
C LEU A 176 -55.64 0.88 -3.17
N LYS A 177 -55.63 1.47 -1.97
CA LYS A 177 -54.51 1.72 -1.05
C LYS A 177 -53.54 0.54 -0.93
N GLN A 178 -52.23 0.79 -0.85
CA GLN A 178 -51.34 0.08 0.09
C GLN A 178 -49.94 0.72 0.25
N GLN A 179 -49.42 0.56 1.47
CA GLN A 179 -48.22 1.09 2.11
C GLN A 179 -46.90 0.97 1.32
N PRO A 180 -45.90 1.82 1.59
CA PRO A 180 -44.51 1.49 1.29
C PRO A 180 -44.07 0.33 2.19
N GLN A 181 -43.83 -0.85 1.59
CA GLN A 181 -43.20 -1.97 2.28
C GLN A 181 -41.76 -1.58 2.66
N THR A 182 -41.58 -1.22 3.92
CA THR A 182 -40.31 -1.36 4.61
C THR A 182 -39.87 -2.82 4.49
N LYS A 183 -38.72 -3.06 3.86
CA LYS A 183 -38.06 -4.37 3.90
C LYS A 183 -37.92 -4.76 5.38
N THR A 184 -38.55 -5.86 5.77
CA THR A 184 -38.50 -6.37 7.14
C THR A 184 -37.06 -6.70 7.52
N LEU A 185 -36.69 -6.40 8.77
CA LEU A 185 -35.37 -6.62 9.34
C LEU A 185 -34.83 -8.03 9.02
N GLU A 186 -35.72 -9.03 9.01
CA GLU A 186 -35.45 -10.44 8.67
C GLU A 186 -34.89 -10.66 7.25
N GLN A 187 -35.34 -9.89 6.25
CA GLN A 187 -34.78 -9.96 4.90
C GLN A 187 -33.35 -9.40 4.86
N LEU A 188 -33.07 -8.37 5.65
CA LEU A 188 -31.74 -7.78 5.76
C LEU A 188 -30.77 -8.71 6.52
N THR A 189 -31.24 -9.40 7.57
CA THR A 189 -30.46 -10.41 8.28
C THR A 189 -30.18 -11.64 7.40
N HIS A 190 -31.15 -12.07 6.59
CA HIS A 190 -30.94 -13.17 5.66
C HIS A 190 -29.90 -12.82 4.57
N GLU A 191 -29.95 -11.60 4.02
CA GLU A 191 -28.99 -11.14 3.01
C GLU A 191 -27.58 -10.96 3.60
N LEU A 192 -27.47 -10.53 4.86
CA LEU A 192 -26.19 -10.43 5.58
C LEU A 192 -25.57 -11.81 5.85
N ASN A 193 -26.38 -12.79 6.29
CA ASN A 193 -25.91 -14.15 6.55
C ASN A 193 -25.44 -14.83 5.25
N LYS A 194 -26.15 -14.63 4.14
CA LYS A 194 -25.76 -15.14 2.83
C LYS A 194 -24.43 -14.54 2.34
N MET A 195 -24.15 -13.27 2.63
CA MET A 195 -22.85 -12.65 2.33
C MET A 195 -21.70 -13.16 3.22
N LEU A 196 -21.98 -13.44 4.49
CA LEU A 196 -20.98 -14.00 5.41
C LEU A 196 -20.58 -15.42 5.01
N GLU A 197 -21.54 -16.24 4.60
CA GLU A 197 -21.33 -17.62 4.14
C GLU A 197 -20.58 -17.68 2.80
N TYR A 198 -20.80 -16.70 1.92
CA TYR A 198 -20.02 -16.54 0.69
C TYR A 198 -18.56 -16.15 0.97
N LYS A 199 -18.32 -15.25 1.94
CA LYS A 199 -16.97 -14.83 2.33
C LYS A 199 -16.18 -15.93 3.05
N SER A 200 -16.83 -16.76 3.86
CA SER A 200 -16.18 -17.92 4.50
C SER A 200 -15.78 -18.97 3.45
N SER A 201 -16.67 -19.24 2.48
CA SER A 201 -16.41 -20.18 1.38
C SER A 201 -15.25 -19.75 0.47
N GLN A 202 -15.08 -18.43 0.24
CA GLN A 202 -13.95 -17.87 -0.50
C GLN A 202 -12.62 -18.04 0.25
N LYS A 203 -12.59 -17.86 1.58
CA LYS A 203 -11.39 -18.06 2.40
C LYS A 203 -10.93 -19.53 2.41
N ILE A 204 -11.88 -20.47 2.45
CA ILE A 204 -11.58 -21.91 2.43
C ILE A 204 -10.93 -22.31 1.08
N LYS A 205 -11.46 -21.82 -0.05
CA LYS A 205 -10.86 -22.10 -1.38
C LYS A 205 -9.45 -21.51 -1.53
N GLN A 206 -9.19 -20.34 -0.96
CA GLN A 206 -7.87 -19.71 -1.00
C GLN A 206 -6.84 -20.44 -0.12
N GLN A 207 -7.29 -21.05 0.97
CA GLN A 207 -6.43 -21.83 1.87
C GLN A 207 -6.13 -23.24 1.30
N GLN A 208 -7.09 -23.86 0.60
CA GLN A 208 -6.88 -25.12 -0.13
C GLN A 208 -5.88 -24.96 -1.29
N TYR A 209 -5.95 -23.84 -2.04
CA TYR A 209 -4.96 -23.55 -3.09
C TYR A 209 -3.54 -23.39 -2.53
N ARG A 210 -3.41 -22.85 -1.31
CA ARG A 210 -2.10 -22.65 -0.68
C ARG A 210 -1.48 -23.94 -0.17
N ASN A 211 -2.31 -24.91 0.25
CA ASN A 211 -1.85 -26.21 0.71
C ASN A 211 -1.47 -27.13 -0.46
N ASN A 212 -2.20 -27.09 -1.58
CA ASN A 212 -1.87 -27.92 -2.75
C ASN A 212 -0.56 -27.49 -3.46
N ILE A 213 -0.13 -26.23 -3.33
CA ILE A 213 1.14 -25.75 -3.91
C ILE A 213 2.36 -26.23 -3.09
N MET A 214 2.17 -26.60 -1.82
CA MET A 214 3.28 -27.08 -0.97
C MET A 214 3.57 -28.58 -1.10
N GLU A 215 2.66 -29.39 -1.65
CA GLU A 215 2.90 -30.84 -1.81
C GLU A 215 3.61 -31.20 -3.13
N GLU A 216 3.68 -30.30 -4.13
CA GLU A 216 4.39 -30.57 -5.39
C GLU A 216 5.90 -30.20 -5.39
N GLU A 217 6.41 -29.51 -4.35
CA GLU A 217 7.82 -29.05 -4.30
C GLU A 217 8.75 -29.90 -3.40
N THR A 218 8.31 -31.04 -2.87
CA THR A 218 9.24 -32.01 -2.24
C THR A 218 9.75 -33.02 -3.27
N VAL A 219 10.56 -32.54 -4.22
CA VAL A 219 11.39 -33.42 -5.06
C VAL A 219 12.65 -33.78 -4.27
N ASN A 220 12.81 -35.08 -4.04
CA ASN A 220 14.00 -35.71 -3.46
C ASN A 220 15.30 -35.18 -4.08
N ILE A 221 16.11 -34.50 -3.28
CA ILE A 221 17.54 -34.29 -3.59
C ILE A 221 18.31 -35.29 -2.73
N THR A 222 18.62 -36.43 -3.33
CA THR A 222 19.64 -37.36 -2.84
C THR A 222 21.00 -36.67 -2.94
N ILE A 223 21.63 -36.42 -1.80
CA ILE A 223 22.98 -35.85 -1.74
C ILE A 223 23.97 -36.97 -2.02
N ASP A 224 24.48 -37.01 -3.25
CA ASP A 224 25.66 -37.77 -3.58
C ASP A 224 26.93 -36.95 -3.27
N LYS A 225 27.90 -37.65 -2.68
CA LYS A 225 29.21 -37.16 -2.21
C LYS A 225 30.00 -36.54 -3.38
N PRO A 226 30.76 -35.45 -3.14
CA PRO A 226 31.95 -35.22 -3.95
C PRO A 226 33.23 -35.21 -3.12
N GLU A 227 34.24 -35.80 -3.74
CA GLU A 227 35.60 -36.00 -3.29
C GLU A 227 36.37 -34.70 -3.08
N GLN A 228 37.41 -34.83 -2.25
CA GLN A 228 38.38 -33.78 -1.95
C GLN A 228 39.21 -33.44 -3.20
N HIS A 229 39.22 -32.17 -3.58
CA HIS A 229 40.30 -31.60 -4.37
C HIS A 229 40.88 -30.38 -3.67
N GLU A 230 42.15 -30.51 -3.30
CA GLU A 230 43.03 -29.44 -2.88
C GLU A 230 43.13 -28.40 -4.00
N ILE A 231 42.79 -27.14 -3.70
CA ILE A 231 43.13 -26.02 -4.58
C ILE A 231 44.09 -25.11 -3.81
N ASN A 232 45.31 -25.13 -4.32
CA ASN A 232 46.47 -24.35 -3.95
C ASN A 232 46.21 -22.85 -4.16
N ILE A 233 46.25 -22.05 -3.09
CA ILE A 233 46.15 -20.59 -3.16
C ILE A 233 47.56 -20.02 -3.30
N GLN A 234 47.97 -19.70 -4.53
CA GLN A 234 49.07 -18.77 -4.79
C GLN A 234 48.53 -17.40 -5.19
N GLN A 235 48.96 -16.41 -4.41
CA GLN A 235 48.70 -14.98 -4.60
C GLN A 235 49.26 -14.50 -5.93
N THR A 236 48.48 -13.74 -6.71
CA THR A 236 49.02 -12.71 -7.61
C THR A 236 48.05 -11.53 -7.81
N THR A 237 48.53 -10.37 -7.36
CA THR A 237 48.49 -9.04 -8.01
C THR A 237 47.19 -8.39 -8.51
N SER A 238 46.88 -7.26 -7.87
CA SER A 238 46.66 -5.93 -8.49
C SER A 238 45.69 -5.84 -9.67
N LEU A 239 44.45 -5.43 -9.40
CA LEU A 239 43.59 -4.79 -10.40
C LEU A 239 43.41 -3.31 -10.10
N LYS A 240 44.02 -2.50 -10.96
CA LYS A 240 43.85 -1.05 -11.07
C LYS A 240 42.39 -0.74 -11.40
N PHE A 241 41.82 0.20 -10.65
CA PHE A 241 40.54 0.84 -10.93
C PHE A 241 40.60 1.57 -12.28
N ASN A 242 39.79 1.12 -13.24
CA ASN A 242 39.50 1.91 -14.44
C ASN A 242 38.32 2.84 -14.12
N MET A 243 38.60 4.15 -14.14
CA MET A 243 37.60 5.19 -14.21
C MET A 243 36.83 5.09 -15.53
N PHE A 244 35.52 4.91 -15.46
CA PHE A 244 34.63 5.36 -16.51
C PHE A 244 33.73 6.47 -15.97
N SER A 245 34.12 7.68 -16.36
CA SER A 245 33.29 8.88 -16.42
C SER A 245 32.29 8.70 -17.57
N LEU A 246 31.02 9.02 -17.34
CA LEU A 246 29.96 9.38 -18.32
C LEU A 246 28.65 9.45 -17.51
N GLY A 247 27.91 10.54 -17.38
CA GLY A 247 28.07 11.92 -17.78
C GLY A 247 27.00 12.72 -17.02
N ASN A 248 27.40 13.85 -16.44
CA ASN A 248 26.48 14.90 -16.02
C ASN A 248 26.03 15.66 -17.27
N ASN A 249 24.73 15.90 -17.44
CA ASN A 249 24.21 17.14 -18.01
C ASN A 249 22.69 17.26 -17.85
N MET A 250 22.27 18.52 -17.67
CA MET A 250 20.92 19.06 -17.57
C MET A 250 20.18 18.82 -16.25
N PHE A 251 20.30 19.78 -15.34
CA PHE A 251 19.21 20.75 -15.10
C PHE A 251 19.71 21.80 -14.10
N ASP A 252 20.14 22.96 -14.60
CA ASP A 252 20.21 24.20 -13.83
C ASP A 252 20.50 25.36 -14.79
N GLN A 253 19.48 26.20 -15.04
CA GLN A 253 19.58 27.64 -15.31
C GLN A 253 18.21 28.20 -15.70
N ILE A 254 17.33 28.42 -14.73
CA ILE A 254 16.38 29.53 -14.76
C ILE A 254 16.28 30.02 -13.31
N TYR A 255 16.89 31.18 -13.02
CA TYR A 255 16.47 32.21 -12.06
C TYR A 255 17.66 33.09 -11.67
N ASN A 256 17.78 34.21 -12.38
CA ASN A 256 18.30 35.51 -11.95
C ASN A 256 17.70 36.47 -12.97
N GLY A 257 16.89 37.48 -12.67
CA GLY A 257 16.76 38.25 -11.45
C GLY A 257 16.82 39.72 -11.86
N GLY A 258 15.70 40.43 -11.70
CA GLY A 258 15.63 41.87 -11.47
C GLY A 258 16.17 42.82 -12.54
N GLY A 259 15.27 43.36 -13.37
CA GLY A 259 15.50 44.56 -14.17
C GLY A 259 14.40 45.59 -13.92
N PHE A 260 14.73 46.58 -13.09
CA PHE A 260 14.04 47.85 -12.90
C PHE A 260 14.10 48.69 -14.20
N ALA A 261 12.98 49.28 -14.61
CA ALA A 261 12.82 50.51 -15.42
C ALA A 261 11.29 50.68 -15.61
N GLU A 262 10.58 51.60 -14.93
CA GLU A 262 10.63 53.06 -14.98
C GLU A 262 10.28 53.66 -16.36
N PHE A 263 9.24 54.51 -16.32
CA PHE A 263 8.75 55.51 -17.27
C PHE A 263 7.68 55.16 -18.34
N GLU A 264 6.55 55.87 -18.13
CA GLU A 264 5.55 56.43 -19.07
C GLU A 264 4.62 55.52 -19.88
#